data_AF-A0A8J2Q932-F1
#
_entry.id   AF-A0A8J2Q932-F1
#
_cell.length_a   1.000
_cell.length_b   1.000
_cell.length_c   1.000
_cell.angle_alpha   90.00
_cell.angle_beta   90.00
_cell.angle_gamma   90.00
#
_symmetry.space_group_name_H-M   'P 1'
#
loop_
_entity.id
_entity.type
_entity.pdbx_description
1 polymer ?
#
loop_
_entity_poly.entity_id
_entity_poly.type
_entity_poly.pdbx_seq_one_letter_code
_entity_poly.pdbx_strand_id
1 'polypeptide(L)'
;MWLSLFLFVYNVCNGVGAVVVGQCCRKRGVTETCTRMLCNPQNPPNDFDVYNIFERKLNCQPYMNAISECLADGRDHTHCCMSEAKDRDENACFGMCRGEGIDGIAEWDKYQTCLAINLHPMFRCFERGYLNIPTSPLSLHIVSKSTDGVVLSWSPPAVNSNLAESYQVICKEADSGFIEKTINTRSYKVTLTSLRAESKYSVHVIAVTRDGRYRSLPSETVHFCTAGVALRVVAYRETVFIPGDASSVTIACRMEMPGTTHISAQFEWKKMHDINGHYEEIGGDKYSFTNYISSHEHPRHYVSALQIRFLKQSDLGIYRCIATNDFGSSSADIRVAHRVLTSVMPVPPESPYMCCQRLGIRSPCIAVCGSEFGKHAALRAESFINSHCEDEISKFLTCTTAGVDEGACCLRNKVPGICLPLCDGFQMNKLNAIPHVCAAFTFSIFQCRIENANNRPATVSGLKAVQNPDGDLLLRWDLTPRADIYHVYWKRKFSTNWELSSVVTTSKRIFDNAANDIAEIVVVASNSFGNAHPVRLIHSDDDKWTASYNFQF
;
A
#
# COMPACT_ATOMS: atom_id res chain seq x y z
N MET A 1 -66.64 26.14 23.31
CA MET A 1 -66.41 25.73 21.89
C MET A 1 -64.93 25.63 21.50
N TRP A 2 -64.01 26.42 22.07
CA TRP A 2 -62.59 26.40 21.70
C TRP A 2 -61.75 25.28 22.36
N LEU A 3 -62.13 24.78 23.56
CA LEU A 3 -61.45 23.62 24.16
C LEU A 3 -61.74 22.29 23.43
N SER A 4 -62.93 22.15 22.84
CA SER A 4 -63.35 20.93 22.15
C SER A 4 -62.64 20.74 20.80
N LEU A 5 -62.28 21.84 20.11
CA LEU A 5 -61.49 21.78 18.87
C LEU A 5 -60.02 21.42 19.16
N PHE A 6 -59.44 21.94 20.25
CA PHE A 6 -58.06 21.58 20.65
C PHE A 6 -57.93 20.11 21.05
N LEU A 7 -58.91 19.57 21.79
CA LEU A 7 -58.94 18.14 22.14
C LEU A 7 -59.18 17.23 20.94
N PHE A 8 -59.88 17.70 19.89
CA PHE A 8 -60.11 16.94 18.67
C PHE A 8 -58.87 16.94 17.76
N VAL A 9 -58.18 18.07 17.58
CA VAL A 9 -56.94 18.14 16.78
C VAL A 9 -55.78 17.42 17.49
N TYR A 10 -55.72 17.46 18.83
CA TYR A 10 -54.72 16.72 19.62
C TYR A 10 -54.95 15.20 19.59
N ASN A 11 -56.22 14.74 19.58
CA ASN A 11 -56.55 13.31 19.40
C ASN A 11 -56.29 12.81 17.98
N VAL A 12 -56.52 13.64 16.96
CA VAL A 12 -56.32 13.26 15.56
C VAL A 12 -54.83 13.10 15.21
N CYS A 13 -53.91 13.88 15.78
CA CYS A 13 -52.47 13.65 15.57
C CYS A 13 -51.92 12.45 16.37
N ASN A 14 -52.41 12.22 17.59
CA ASN A 14 -51.92 11.10 18.41
C ASN A 14 -52.47 9.74 17.94
N GLY A 15 -53.71 9.66 17.45
CA GLY A 15 -54.29 8.39 16.98
C GLY A 15 -53.68 7.84 15.68
N VAL A 16 -52.94 8.65 14.91
CA VAL A 16 -52.40 8.26 13.60
C VAL A 16 -51.27 7.24 13.74
N GLY A 17 -50.39 7.37 14.74
CA GLY A 17 -49.27 6.45 14.93
C GLY A 17 -49.71 5.01 15.23
N ALA A 18 -50.61 4.82 16.21
CA ALA A 18 -51.12 3.50 16.58
C ALA A 18 -51.94 2.82 15.47
N VAL A 19 -52.73 3.60 14.71
CA VAL A 19 -53.50 3.08 13.57
C VAL A 19 -52.58 2.64 12.43
N VAL A 20 -51.49 3.35 12.18
CA VAL A 20 -50.52 3.02 11.13
C VAL A 20 -49.73 1.76 11.47
N VAL A 21 -49.24 1.60 12.71
CA VAL A 21 -48.49 0.41 13.14
C VAL A 21 -49.38 -0.84 13.09
N GLY A 22 -50.60 -0.76 13.60
CA GLY A 22 -51.56 -1.87 13.55
C GLY A 22 -51.90 -2.31 12.12
N GLN A 23 -52.05 -1.36 11.18
CA GLN A 23 -52.24 -1.68 9.77
C GLN A 23 -51.00 -2.32 9.13
N CYS A 24 -49.80 -1.84 9.46
CA CYS A 24 -48.54 -2.42 9.01
C CYS A 24 -48.43 -3.89 9.44
N CYS A 25 -48.69 -4.20 10.70
CA CYS A 25 -48.64 -5.56 11.22
C CYS A 25 -49.63 -6.50 10.51
N ARG A 26 -50.89 -6.07 10.33
CA ARG A 26 -51.89 -6.87 9.60
C ARG A 26 -51.46 -7.14 8.16
N LYS A 27 -50.91 -6.14 7.46
CA LYS A 27 -50.39 -6.31 6.09
C LYS A 27 -49.23 -7.29 6.00
N ARG A 28 -48.41 -7.37 7.05
CA ARG A 28 -47.30 -8.34 7.16
C ARG A 28 -47.72 -9.71 7.72
N GLY A 29 -49.03 -9.98 7.84
CA GLY A 29 -49.54 -11.29 8.24
C GLY A 29 -49.46 -11.58 9.74
N VAL A 30 -49.23 -10.57 10.57
CA VAL A 30 -49.28 -10.71 12.03
C VAL A 30 -50.72 -11.04 12.45
N THR A 31 -50.89 -12.06 13.30
CA THR A 31 -52.23 -12.46 13.77
C THR A 31 -52.93 -11.30 14.47
N GLU A 32 -54.27 -11.27 14.45
CA GLU A 32 -55.03 -10.19 15.10
C GLU A 32 -54.74 -10.13 16.60
N THR A 33 -54.52 -11.29 17.23
CA THR A 33 -54.15 -11.38 18.64
C THR A 33 -52.81 -10.71 18.93
N CYS A 34 -51.77 -11.01 18.15
CA CYS A 34 -50.45 -10.40 18.31
C CYS A 34 -50.45 -8.92 17.90
N THR A 35 -51.23 -8.55 16.88
CA THR A 35 -51.42 -7.15 16.45
C THR A 35 -52.00 -6.32 17.59
N ARG A 36 -53.04 -6.80 18.27
CA ARG A 36 -53.66 -6.10 19.39
C ARG A 36 -52.71 -5.94 20.57
N MET A 37 -51.85 -6.92 20.82
CA MET A 37 -50.93 -6.90 21.96
C MET A 37 -49.68 -6.06 21.71
N LEU A 38 -49.04 -6.18 20.54
CA LEU A 38 -47.70 -5.63 20.31
C LEU A 38 -47.62 -4.54 19.23
N CYS A 39 -48.65 -4.36 18.42
CA CYS A 39 -48.65 -3.36 17.34
C CYS A 39 -49.42 -2.08 17.70
N ASN A 40 -49.63 -1.84 18.98
CA ASN A 40 -50.21 -0.59 19.48
C ASN A 40 -49.24 0.08 20.48
N PRO A 41 -48.42 1.04 20.02
CA PRO A 41 -47.45 1.72 20.88
C PRO A 41 -48.09 2.52 22.03
N GLN A 42 -49.38 2.89 21.91
CA GLN A 42 -50.16 3.58 22.95
C GLN A 42 -50.69 2.68 24.04
N ASN A 43 -50.77 1.38 23.77
CA ASN A 43 -51.32 0.40 24.69
C ASN A 43 -50.41 -0.83 24.74
N PRO A 44 -49.16 -0.69 25.24
CA PRO A 44 -48.28 -1.82 25.46
C PRO A 44 -48.92 -2.83 26.43
N PRO A 45 -48.56 -4.11 26.33
CA PRO A 45 -48.84 -5.12 27.34
C PRO A 45 -48.31 -4.67 28.71
N ASN A 46 -49.06 -4.97 29.77
CA ASN A 46 -48.57 -4.80 31.15
C ASN A 46 -47.58 -5.92 31.51
N ASP A 47 -46.89 -5.76 32.64
CA ASP A 47 -45.84 -6.68 33.12
C ASP A 47 -46.28 -8.15 33.18
N PHE A 48 -47.57 -8.44 33.47
CA PHE A 48 -48.10 -9.80 33.51
C PHE A 48 -48.42 -10.35 32.11
N ASP A 49 -48.94 -9.51 31.23
CA ASP A 49 -49.32 -9.89 29.88
C ASP A 49 -48.12 -10.19 28.99
N VAL A 50 -46.93 -9.64 29.28
CA VAL A 50 -45.69 -9.92 28.54
C VAL A 50 -45.35 -11.42 28.53
N TYR A 51 -45.57 -12.12 29.66
CA TYR A 51 -45.34 -13.56 29.75
C TYR A 51 -46.33 -14.36 28.89
N ASN A 52 -47.56 -13.85 28.74
CA ASN A 52 -48.61 -14.51 27.96
C ASN A 52 -48.37 -14.41 26.44
N ILE A 53 -47.71 -13.35 25.95
CA ILE A 53 -47.45 -13.09 24.52
C ILE A 53 -46.85 -14.31 23.81
N PHE A 54 -46.07 -15.09 24.55
CA PHE A 54 -45.23 -16.15 24.01
C PHE A 54 -45.66 -17.56 24.46
N GLU A 55 -46.74 -17.67 25.22
CA GLU A 55 -47.35 -18.97 25.49
C GLU A 55 -47.84 -19.61 24.19
N ARG A 56 -47.89 -20.96 24.17
CA ARG A 56 -48.32 -21.75 22.99
C ARG A 56 -49.65 -21.30 22.39
N LYS A 57 -50.52 -20.67 23.19
CA LYS A 57 -51.84 -20.18 22.78
C LYS A 57 -51.76 -18.90 21.94
N LEU A 58 -50.77 -18.04 22.17
CA LEU A 58 -50.61 -16.73 21.51
C LEU A 58 -49.46 -16.75 20.50
N ASN A 59 -48.30 -17.28 20.89
CA ASN A 59 -47.12 -17.52 20.07
C ASN A 59 -46.77 -16.38 19.10
N CYS A 60 -46.47 -15.18 19.60
CA CYS A 60 -46.11 -14.04 18.76
C CYS A 60 -44.65 -14.04 18.26
N GLN A 61 -43.83 -14.99 18.72
CA GLN A 61 -42.41 -15.12 18.37
C GLN A 61 -42.13 -15.06 16.85
N PRO A 62 -42.85 -15.79 15.97
CA PRO A 62 -42.57 -15.80 14.54
C PRO A 62 -42.79 -14.44 13.86
N TYR A 63 -43.57 -13.56 14.51
CA TYR A 63 -43.94 -12.25 13.96
C TYR A 63 -43.05 -11.13 14.49
N MET A 64 -42.10 -11.40 15.38
CA MET A 64 -41.32 -10.36 16.05
C MET A 64 -40.52 -9.49 15.08
N ASN A 65 -40.01 -10.04 13.97
CA ASN A 65 -39.35 -9.25 12.92
C ASN A 65 -40.34 -8.26 12.28
N ALA A 66 -41.51 -8.74 11.84
CA ALA A 66 -42.54 -7.89 11.23
C ALA A 66 -43.08 -6.82 12.20
N ILE A 67 -43.31 -7.20 13.47
CA ILE A 67 -43.74 -6.29 14.53
C ILE A 67 -42.69 -5.19 14.76
N SER A 68 -41.42 -5.58 14.87
CA SER A 68 -40.30 -4.65 15.10
C SER A 68 -40.17 -3.67 13.95
N GLU A 69 -40.15 -4.13 12.71
CA GLU A 69 -40.09 -3.27 11.52
C GLU A 69 -41.27 -2.28 11.48
N CYS A 70 -42.48 -2.71 11.87
CA CYS A 70 -43.65 -1.85 11.93
C CYS A 70 -43.60 -0.84 13.08
N LEU A 71 -43.07 -1.21 14.25
CA LEU A 71 -42.91 -0.29 15.39
C LEU A 71 -41.83 0.76 15.12
N ALA A 72 -40.70 0.36 14.52
CA ALA A 72 -39.64 1.29 14.17
C ALA A 72 -40.08 2.26 13.06
N ASP A 73 -40.86 1.78 12.09
CA ASP A 73 -41.44 2.58 10.99
C ASP A 73 -40.40 3.50 10.32
N GLY A 74 -39.24 2.93 9.97
CA GLY A 74 -38.16 3.66 9.29
C GLY A 74 -37.35 4.63 10.18
N ARG A 75 -37.49 4.56 11.51
CA ARG A 75 -36.81 5.45 12.47
C ARG A 75 -35.91 4.67 13.43
N ASP A 76 -34.78 5.28 13.81
CA ASP A 76 -33.87 4.71 14.79
C ASP A 76 -34.19 5.26 16.18
N HIS A 77 -34.84 4.45 17.01
CA HIS A 77 -35.21 4.80 18.38
C HIS A 77 -34.14 4.39 19.40
N THR A 78 -33.02 3.81 18.96
CA THR A 78 -32.00 3.19 19.83
C THR A 78 -31.49 4.16 20.90
N HIS A 79 -31.23 5.42 20.53
CA HIS A 79 -30.78 6.42 21.50
C HIS A 79 -31.79 6.59 22.65
N CYS A 80 -33.08 6.71 22.35
CA CYS A 80 -34.12 6.85 23.36
C CYS A 80 -34.28 5.57 24.18
N CYS A 81 -34.37 4.41 23.50
CA CYS A 81 -34.54 3.12 24.17
C CYS A 81 -33.43 2.85 25.18
N MET A 82 -32.17 3.11 24.81
CA MET A 82 -31.03 2.92 25.70
C MET A 82 -30.96 3.95 26.82
N SER A 83 -31.39 5.19 26.60
CA SER A 83 -31.34 6.24 27.62
C SER A 83 -32.45 6.12 28.66
N GLU A 84 -33.62 5.63 28.24
CA GLU A 84 -34.83 5.54 29.07
C GLU A 84 -35.08 4.11 29.59
N ALA A 85 -34.19 3.17 29.29
CA ALA A 85 -34.27 1.79 29.76
C ALA A 85 -34.34 1.73 31.29
N LYS A 86 -35.19 0.84 31.81
CA LYS A 86 -35.28 0.56 33.24
C LYS A 86 -34.04 -0.19 33.72
N ASP A 87 -33.55 -1.10 32.88
CA ASP A 87 -32.25 -1.76 33.03
C ASP A 87 -31.56 -1.78 31.66
N ARG A 88 -30.38 -1.14 31.57
CA ARG A 88 -29.62 -1.02 30.33
C ARG A 88 -28.82 -2.27 29.99
N ASP A 89 -28.51 -3.09 30.99
CA ASP A 89 -27.73 -4.32 30.82
C ASP A 89 -28.60 -5.42 30.21
N GLU A 90 -29.92 -5.36 30.46
CA GLU A 90 -30.94 -6.21 29.82
C GLU A 90 -31.34 -5.66 28.45
N ASN A 91 -30.47 -5.83 27.45
CA ASN A 91 -30.58 -5.17 26.14
C ASN A 91 -30.96 -6.08 24.96
N ALA A 92 -31.24 -7.37 25.20
CA ALA A 92 -31.49 -8.36 24.15
C ALA A 92 -32.63 -8.00 23.19
N CYS A 93 -33.59 -7.19 23.63
CA CYS A 93 -34.74 -6.72 22.85
C CYS A 93 -34.57 -5.34 22.21
N PHE A 94 -33.44 -4.66 22.38
CA PHE A 94 -33.23 -3.31 21.82
C PHE A 94 -33.10 -3.29 20.30
N GLY A 95 -32.90 -4.43 19.64
CA GLY A 95 -33.04 -4.56 18.18
C GLY A 95 -34.38 -4.01 17.69
N MET A 96 -35.46 -4.18 18.47
CA MET A 96 -36.79 -3.67 18.12
C MET A 96 -36.80 -2.16 17.88
N CYS A 97 -35.92 -1.42 18.56
CA CYS A 97 -35.82 0.03 18.46
C CYS A 97 -35.29 0.51 17.10
N ARG A 98 -34.69 -0.39 16.32
CA ARG A 98 -34.26 -0.15 14.94
C ARG A 98 -34.95 -1.06 13.92
N GLY A 99 -36.01 -1.75 14.34
CA GLY A 99 -36.81 -2.61 13.48
C GLY A 99 -36.27 -4.02 13.27
N GLU A 100 -35.24 -4.40 14.02
CA GLU A 100 -34.69 -5.75 14.01
C GLU A 100 -35.41 -6.59 15.07
N GLY A 101 -35.95 -7.75 14.71
CA GLY A 101 -36.60 -8.62 15.68
C GLY A 101 -35.58 -9.54 16.37
N ILE A 102 -35.69 -10.85 16.13
CA ILE A 102 -34.97 -11.87 16.89
C ILE A 102 -34.18 -12.77 15.94
N ASP A 103 -32.86 -12.80 16.14
CA ASP A 103 -31.94 -13.66 15.41
C ASP A 103 -31.68 -14.96 16.19
N GLY A 104 -32.58 -15.94 16.03
CA GLY A 104 -32.39 -17.31 16.53
C GLY A 104 -33.05 -17.64 17.89
N ILE A 105 -33.12 -18.95 18.18
CA ILE A 105 -33.86 -19.51 19.34
C ILE A 105 -33.05 -19.45 20.64
N ALA A 106 -31.71 -19.39 20.56
CA ALA A 106 -30.82 -19.54 21.71
C ALA A 106 -30.77 -18.33 22.67
N GLU A 107 -31.25 -17.15 22.25
CA GLU A 107 -31.27 -15.92 23.06
C GLU A 107 -32.67 -15.55 23.57
N TRP A 108 -33.62 -16.45 23.38
CA TRP A 108 -35.04 -16.18 23.60
C TRP A 108 -35.38 -15.79 25.04
N ASP A 109 -34.86 -16.50 26.05
CA ASP A 109 -35.16 -16.22 27.46
C ASP A 109 -34.66 -14.82 27.89
N LYS A 110 -33.52 -14.39 27.33
CA LYS A 110 -32.98 -13.04 27.55
C LYS A 110 -33.84 -11.98 26.85
N TYR A 111 -34.33 -12.28 25.65
CA TYR A 111 -35.24 -11.41 24.94
C TYR A 111 -36.54 -11.20 25.71
N GLN A 112 -37.13 -12.27 26.27
CA GLN A 112 -38.32 -12.19 27.11
C GLN A 112 -38.07 -11.37 28.38
N THR A 113 -36.93 -11.60 29.05
CA THR A 113 -36.52 -10.83 30.24
C THR A 113 -36.37 -9.35 29.92
N CYS A 114 -35.72 -9.02 28.80
CA CYS A 114 -35.60 -7.64 28.32
C CYS A 114 -36.98 -7.01 28.06
N LEU A 115 -37.91 -7.71 27.40
CA LEU A 115 -39.26 -7.19 27.20
C LEU A 115 -39.97 -6.94 28.53
N ALA A 116 -39.93 -7.89 29.46
CA ALA A 116 -40.57 -7.72 30.76
C ALA A 116 -40.06 -6.48 31.53
N ILE A 117 -38.79 -6.11 31.34
CA ILE A 117 -38.16 -5.00 32.04
C ILE A 117 -38.31 -3.67 31.28
N ASN A 118 -38.14 -3.68 29.96
CA ASN A 118 -37.92 -2.50 29.14
C ASN A 118 -39.03 -2.20 28.11
N LEU A 119 -40.06 -3.03 27.98
CA LEU A 119 -41.12 -2.84 26.98
C LEU A 119 -41.85 -1.50 27.11
N HIS A 120 -42.24 -1.12 28.32
CA HIS A 120 -42.96 0.14 28.54
C HIS A 120 -42.13 1.39 28.20
N PRO A 121 -40.87 1.56 28.66
CA PRO A 121 -40.04 2.68 28.22
C PRO A 121 -39.76 2.66 26.71
N MET A 122 -39.55 1.48 26.09
CA MET A 122 -39.39 1.36 24.64
C MET A 122 -40.64 1.84 23.87
N PHE A 123 -41.84 1.48 24.31
CA PHE A 123 -43.08 1.89 23.65
C PHE A 123 -43.30 3.40 23.72
N ARG A 124 -42.98 4.04 24.86
CA ARG A 124 -42.95 5.51 24.96
C ARG A 124 -41.94 6.14 24.00
N CYS A 125 -40.80 5.49 23.77
CA CYS A 125 -39.82 5.94 22.78
C CYS A 125 -40.38 5.87 21.35
N PHE A 126 -41.09 4.79 20.98
CA PHE A 126 -41.75 4.70 19.67
C PHE A 126 -42.75 5.85 19.46
N GLU A 127 -43.64 6.08 20.44
CA GLU A 127 -44.62 7.17 20.38
C GLU A 127 -43.98 8.55 20.20
N ARG A 128 -42.96 8.86 21.03
CA ARG A 128 -42.22 10.13 20.91
C ARG A 128 -41.45 10.22 19.61
N GLY A 129 -40.93 9.10 19.12
CA GLY A 129 -40.15 9.03 17.90
C GLY A 129 -40.97 9.34 16.65
N TYR A 130 -42.24 8.94 16.60
CA TYR A 130 -43.13 9.28 15.48
C TYR A 130 -43.33 10.78 15.27
N LEU A 131 -43.16 11.57 16.34
CA LEU A 131 -43.27 13.03 16.29
C LEU A 131 -41.93 13.74 16.07
N ASN A 132 -40.82 13.14 16.48
CA ASN A 132 -39.53 13.84 16.60
C ASN A 132 -38.39 13.26 15.77
N ILE A 133 -38.62 12.14 15.07
CA ILE A 133 -37.60 11.48 14.25
C ILE A 133 -38.09 11.43 12.79
N PRO A 134 -37.27 11.88 11.82
CA PRO A 134 -37.56 11.68 10.40
C PRO A 134 -37.53 10.21 10.02
N THR A 135 -38.39 9.80 9.11
CA THR A 135 -38.28 8.48 8.47
C THR A 135 -37.04 8.43 7.56
N SER A 136 -36.69 7.24 7.05
CA SER A 136 -35.59 7.10 6.09
C SER A 136 -35.78 8.01 4.85
N PRO A 137 -34.68 8.54 4.27
CA PRO A 137 -34.70 9.12 2.93
C PRO A 137 -35.20 8.11 1.90
N LEU A 138 -35.78 8.60 0.80
CA LEU A 138 -36.43 7.76 -0.21
C LEU A 138 -35.76 7.90 -1.58
N SER A 139 -35.91 6.88 -2.42
CA SER A 139 -35.50 6.94 -3.83
C SER A 139 -34.02 7.31 -4.01
N LEU A 140 -33.14 6.76 -3.18
CA LEU A 140 -31.70 6.80 -3.37
C LEU A 140 -31.37 6.13 -4.71
N HIS A 141 -30.71 6.87 -5.57
CA HIS A 141 -30.28 6.38 -6.87
C HIS A 141 -28.96 7.02 -7.30
N ILE A 142 -28.33 6.37 -8.27
CA ILE A 142 -27.10 6.85 -8.88
C ILE A 142 -27.47 7.75 -10.05
N VAL A 143 -26.93 8.96 -10.05
CA VAL A 143 -27.07 9.92 -11.15
C VAL A 143 -26.01 9.65 -12.22
N SER A 144 -24.76 9.47 -11.80
CA SER A 144 -23.63 9.17 -12.70
C SER A 144 -22.49 8.49 -11.95
N LYS A 145 -21.61 7.83 -12.69
CA LYS A 145 -20.43 7.11 -12.19
C LYS A 145 -19.19 7.57 -12.96
N SER A 146 -18.07 7.72 -12.26
CA SER A 146 -16.75 7.93 -12.85
C SER A 146 -15.83 6.77 -12.49
N THR A 147 -14.58 6.84 -12.93
CA THR A 147 -13.52 5.88 -12.58
C THR A 147 -13.12 5.98 -11.11
N ASP A 148 -13.37 7.10 -10.45
CA ASP A 148 -12.92 7.39 -9.09
C ASP A 148 -14.06 7.89 -8.18
N GLY A 149 -15.31 7.72 -8.61
CA GLY A 149 -16.41 8.40 -7.93
C GLY A 149 -17.81 8.04 -8.42
N VAL A 150 -18.79 8.55 -7.67
CA VAL A 150 -20.21 8.40 -7.95
C VAL A 150 -20.96 9.66 -7.53
N VAL A 151 -21.97 10.03 -8.31
CA VAL A 151 -22.94 11.07 -7.95
C VAL A 151 -24.24 10.38 -7.54
N LEU A 152 -24.69 10.65 -6.32
CA LEU A 152 -25.90 10.08 -5.75
C LEU A 152 -26.92 11.17 -5.50
N SER A 153 -28.20 10.82 -5.63
CA SER A 153 -29.32 11.69 -5.30
C SER A 153 -30.41 10.89 -4.60
N TRP A 154 -31.16 11.54 -3.72
CA TRP A 154 -32.30 10.96 -3.01
C TRP A 154 -33.40 12.01 -2.83
N SER A 155 -34.55 11.58 -2.34
CA SER A 155 -35.66 12.41 -1.91
C SER A 155 -35.70 12.52 -0.38
N PRO A 156 -36.22 13.63 0.17
CA PRO A 156 -36.35 13.78 1.62
C PRO A 156 -37.28 12.71 2.23
N PRO A 157 -37.22 12.49 3.55
CA PRO A 157 -38.13 11.61 4.27
C PRO A 157 -39.61 11.88 3.95
N ALA A 158 -40.46 10.85 3.91
CA ALA A 158 -41.90 11.05 3.73
C ALA A 158 -42.56 11.70 4.96
N VAL A 159 -42.08 11.39 6.17
CA VAL A 159 -42.62 11.90 7.43
C VAL A 159 -41.53 12.63 8.20
N ASN A 160 -41.91 13.79 8.77
CA ASN A 160 -41.03 14.68 9.53
C ASN A 160 -39.78 15.15 8.75
N SER A 161 -39.90 15.36 7.43
CA SER A 161 -38.80 15.84 6.57
C SER A 161 -38.18 17.15 7.04
N ASN A 162 -38.99 18.02 7.65
CA ASN A 162 -38.57 19.29 8.22
C ASN A 162 -37.64 19.14 9.44
N LEU A 163 -37.59 17.96 10.07
CA LEU A 163 -36.67 17.67 11.18
C LEU A 163 -35.29 17.20 10.69
N ALA A 164 -35.16 16.78 9.42
CA ALA A 164 -33.90 16.36 8.83
C ALA A 164 -33.04 17.57 8.43
N GLU A 165 -32.14 17.99 9.33
CA GLU A 165 -31.21 19.11 9.10
C GLU A 165 -30.04 18.70 8.19
N SER A 166 -29.63 17.43 8.25
CA SER A 166 -28.54 16.90 7.45
C SER A 166 -28.72 15.42 7.12
N TYR A 167 -27.94 14.95 6.16
CA TYR A 167 -27.90 13.58 5.68
C TYR A 167 -26.50 13.03 5.81
N GLN A 168 -26.38 11.87 6.43
CA GLN A 168 -25.14 11.10 6.52
C GLN A 168 -25.16 10.00 5.45
N VAL A 169 -24.28 10.13 4.46
CA VAL A 169 -24.09 9.18 3.38
C VAL A 169 -22.94 8.26 3.77
N ILE A 170 -23.22 6.96 3.87
CA ILE A 170 -22.24 5.94 4.26
C ILE A 170 -21.99 5.03 3.06
N CYS A 171 -20.75 5.06 2.57
CA CYS A 171 -20.27 4.24 1.47
C CYS A 171 -19.31 3.18 2.01
N LYS A 172 -19.65 1.91 1.77
CA LYS A 172 -18.86 0.76 2.16
C LYS A 172 -18.36 0.02 0.94
N GLU A 173 -17.13 -0.48 1.00
CA GLU A 173 -16.65 -1.46 0.02
C GLU A 173 -17.49 -2.74 0.18
N ALA A 174 -17.98 -3.28 -0.93
CA ALA A 174 -19.06 -4.26 -0.89
C ALA A 174 -18.61 -5.64 -0.40
N ASP A 175 -17.37 -6.05 -0.67
CA ASP A 175 -16.89 -7.39 -0.34
C ASP A 175 -16.39 -7.50 1.12
N SER A 176 -15.70 -6.47 1.61
CA SER A 176 -15.14 -6.39 2.97
C SER A 176 -16.08 -5.76 3.99
N GLY A 177 -17.07 -4.98 3.54
CA GLY A 177 -17.93 -4.18 4.41
C GLY A 177 -17.24 -2.99 5.07
N PHE A 178 -15.96 -2.74 4.76
CA PHE A 178 -15.19 -1.62 5.31
C PHE A 178 -15.81 -0.28 4.89
N ILE A 179 -15.91 0.66 5.83
CA ILE A 179 -16.45 1.99 5.56
C ILE A 179 -15.39 2.81 4.81
N GLU A 180 -15.59 2.96 3.50
CA GLU A 180 -14.68 3.75 2.65
C GLU A 180 -14.88 5.25 2.89
N LYS A 181 -16.14 5.71 2.96
CA LYS A 181 -16.47 7.12 3.17
C LYS A 181 -17.73 7.31 4.00
N THR A 182 -17.67 8.35 4.83
CA THR A 182 -18.84 8.91 5.53
C THR A 182 -18.88 10.41 5.25
N ILE A 183 -19.95 10.87 4.60
CA ILE A 183 -20.13 12.29 4.24
C ILE A 183 -21.41 12.82 4.87
N ASN A 184 -21.30 13.95 5.58
CA ASN A 184 -22.46 14.70 6.05
C ASN A 184 -22.75 15.84 5.08
N THR A 185 -23.99 15.97 4.63
CA THR A 185 -24.42 17.04 3.72
C THR A 185 -25.82 17.52 4.06
N ARG A 186 -26.14 18.78 3.74
CA ARG A 186 -27.51 19.31 3.83
C ARG A 186 -28.27 19.18 2.49
N SER A 187 -27.55 18.84 1.42
CA SER A 187 -28.10 18.66 0.07
C SER A 187 -28.68 17.26 -0.10
N TYR A 188 -29.66 17.11 -0.98
CA TYR A 188 -30.21 15.81 -1.41
C TYR A 188 -29.39 15.12 -2.50
N LYS A 189 -28.22 15.68 -2.82
CA LYS A 189 -27.28 15.19 -3.82
C LYS A 189 -25.86 15.30 -3.28
N VAL A 190 -25.06 14.25 -3.48
CA VAL A 190 -23.65 14.20 -3.09
C VAL A 190 -22.79 13.63 -4.21
N THR A 191 -21.54 14.07 -4.26
CA THR A 191 -20.51 13.45 -5.10
C THR A 191 -19.49 12.79 -4.19
N LEU A 192 -19.33 11.48 -4.33
CA LEU A 192 -18.24 10.73 -3.70
C LEU A 192 -17.09 10.67 -4.70
N THR A 193 -15.91 11.14 -4.32
CA THR A 193 -14.68 11.12 -5.13
C THR A 193 -13.62 10.22 -4.49
N SER A 194 -12.47 10.04 -5.13
CA SER A 194 -11.33 9.26 -4.58
C SER A 194 -11.71 7.83 -4.18
N LEU A 195 -12.71 7.25 -4.84
CA LEU A 195 -13.00 5.83 -4.78
C LEU A 195 -12.01 5.09 -5.68
N ARG A 196 -11.77 3.82 -5.38
CA ARG A 196 -10.94 2.97 -6.23
C ARG A 196 -11.68 2.70 -7.53
N ALA A 197 -10.98 2.77 -8.66
CA ALA A 197 -11.53 2.32 -9.94
C ALA A 197 -11.80 0.82 -9.89
N GLU A 198 -12.77 0.37 -10.68
CA GLU A 198 -13.11 -1.06 -10.79
C GLU A 198 -13.39 -1.75 -9.44
N SER A 199 -14.06 -1.05 -8.53
CA SER A 199 -14.39 -1.53 -7.19
C SER A 199 -15.88 -1.47 -6.92
N LYS A 200 -16.37 -2.48 -6.19
CA LYS A 200 -17.77 -2.59 -5.79
C LYS A 200 -18.00 -1.85 -4.48
N TYR A 201 -19.06 -1.05 -4.45
CA TYR A 201 -19.47 -0.29 -3.30
C TYR A 201 -20.95 -0.45 -3.02
N SER A 202 -21.31 -0.27 -1.75
CA SER A 202 -22.69 -0.19 -1.27
C SER A 202 -22.88 1.12 -0.53
N VAL A 203 -23.98 1.81 -0.79
CA VAL A 203 -24.27 3.12 -0.18
C VAL A 203 -25.68 3.17 0.33
N HIS A 204 -25.83 3.74 1.52
CA HIS A 204 -27.11 4.13 2.07
C HIS A 204 -27.00 5.54 2.68
N VAL A 205 -28.15 6.16 2.92
CA VAL A 205 -28.24 7.50 3.47
C VAL A 205 -29.10 7.48 4.72
N ILE A 206 -28.67 8.22 5.75
CA ILE A 206 -29.37 8.37 7.03
C ILE A 206 -29.72 9.85 7.19
N ALA A 207 -30.97 10.16 7.51
CA ALA A 207 -31.38 11.52 7.89
C ALA A 207 -31.00 11.77 9.36
N VAL A 208 -30.50 12.96 9.66
CA VAL A 208 -30.00 13.35 10.99
C VAL A 208 -30.66 14.66 11.41
N THR A 209 -31.15 14.69 12.64
CA THR A 209 -31.77 15.89 13.23
C THR A 209 -30.76 16.98 13.54
N ARG A 210 -31.24 18.21 13.73
CA ARG A 210 -30.38 19.39 13.99
C ARG A 210 -29.48 19.25 15.23
N ASP A 211 -29.96 18.58 16.27
CA ASP A 211 -29.20 18.33 17.50
C ASP A 211 -28.25 17.13 17.38
N GLY A 212 -28.28 16.40 16.25
CA GLY A 212 -27.48 15.20 15.99
C GLY A 212 -27.86 13.98 16.83
N ARG A 213 -28.88 14.08 17.69
CA ARG A 213 -29.25 13.02 18.64
C ARG A 213 -30.12 11.95 18.00
N TYR A 214 -30.97 12.32 17.06
CA TYR A 214 -31.91 11.41 16.42
C TYR A 214 -31.58 11.17 14.95
N ARG A 215 -31.83 9.94 14.51
CA ARG A 215 -31.49 9.46 13.18
C ARG A 215 -32.66 8.66 12.62
N SER A 216 -32.85 8.73 11.31
CA SER A 216 -33.67 7.73 10.64
C SER A 216 -32.96 6.38 10.63
N LEU A 217 -33.67 5.32 10.24
CA LEU A 217 -32.98 4.13 9.74
C LEU A 217 -32.27 4.44 8.41
N PRO A 218 -31.35 3.58 7.97
CA PRO A 218 -30.81 3.66 6.61
C PRO A 218 -31.91 3.68 5.55
N SER A 219 -31.67 4.39 4.46
CA SER A 219 -32.42 4.20 3.21
C SER A 219 -32.19 2.80 2.63
N GLU A 220 -32.85 2.49 1.51
CA GLU A 220 -32.43 1.40 0.65
C GLU A 220 -30.93 1.50 0.33
N THR A 221 -30.28 0.34 0.27
CA THR A 221 -28.87 0.26 -0.09
C THR A 221 -28.73 0.13 -1.59
N VAL A 222 -27.97 1.05 -2.19
CA VAL A 222 -27.64 1.01 -3.62
C VAL A 222 -26.24 0.45 -3.80
N HIS A 223 -26.12 -0.57 -4.65
CA HIS A 223 -24.85 -1.15 -5.04
C HIS A 223 -24.38 -0.58 -6.37
N PHE A 224 -23.08 -0.31 -6.49
CA PHE A 224 -22.49 0.14 -7.75
C PHE A 224 -21.06 -0.32 -7.90
N CYS A 225 -20.59 -0.29 -9.15
CA CYS A 225 -19.17 -0.45 -9.50
C CYS A 225 -18.67 0.86 -10.08
N THR A 226 -17.52 1.35 -9.62
CA THR A 226 -16.80 2.44 -10.31
C THR A 226 -16.37 1.98 -11.69
N ALA A 227 -16.25 2.93 -12.63
CA ALA A 227 -15.81 2.59 -13.98
C ALA A 227 -14.37 2.03 -13.95
N GLY A 228 -14.08 1.06 -14.82
CA GLY A 228 -12.74 0.52 -14.95
C GLY A 228 -11.81 1.43 -15.77
N VAL A 229 -10.51 1.17 -15.63
CA VAL A 229 -9.46 1.89 -16.36
C VAL A 229 -8.45 0.89 -16.91
N ALA A 230 -7.78 1.27 -17.99
CA ALA A 230 -6.59 0.55 -18.42
C ALA A 230 -5.55 0.51 -17.30
N LEU A 231 -4.77 -0.56 -17.28
CA LEU A 231 -3.71 -0.78 -16.30
C LEU A 231 -2.72 0.38 -16.29
N ARG A 232 -2.10 0.69 -15.16
CA ARG A 232 -0.97 1.65 -15.17
C ARG A 232 0.34 0.88 -15.36
N VAL A 233 0.88 0.88 -16.58
CA VAL A 233 2.17 0.25 -16.88
C VAL A 233 3.31 1.24 -16.64
N VAL A 234 4.33 0.80 -15.90
CA VAL A 234 5.52 1.59 -15.58
C VAL A 234 6.76 0.75 -15.85
N ALA A 235 7.74 1.31 -16.56
CA ALA A 235 9.05 0.70 -16.71
C ALA A 235 9.76 0.60 -15.36
N TYR A 236 10.37 -0.54 -15.04
CA TYR A 236 11.17 -0.67 -13.82
C TYR A 236 12.40 0.25 -13.84
N ARG A 237 13.00 0.35 -15.04
CA ARG A 237 14.06 1.28 -15.40
C ARG A 237 13.78 1.79 -16.81
N GLU A 238 13.82 3.09 -17.00
CA GLU A 238 13.61 3.71 -18.32
C GLU A 238 14.76 3.40 -19.29
N THR A 239 15.98 3.30 -18.78
CA THR A 239 17.16 2.93 -19.57
C THR A 239 17.97 1.88 -18.82
N VAL A 240 18.37 0.83 -19.53
CA VAL A 240 19.23 -0.25 -19.03
C VAL A 240 20.52 -0.26 -19.86
N PHE A 241 21.63 -0.01 -19.17
CA PHE A 241 22.96 0.04 -19.79
C PHE A 241 23.65 -1.31 -19.73
N ILE A 242 23.91 -1.90 -20.89
CA ILE A 242 24.56 -3.19 -21.04
C ILE A 242 26.07 -3.07 -21.34
N PRO A 243 26.91 -3.87 -20.68
CA PRO A 243 28.29 -4.11 -21.08
C PRO A 243 28.42 -4.51 -22.55
N GLY A 244 29.57 -4.23 -23.18
CA GLY A 244 29.80 -4.54 -24.60
C GLY A 244 29.79 -6.05 -24.92
N ASP A 245 30.22 -6.84 -23.95
CA ASP A 245 30.37 -8.30 -23.98
C ASP A 245 29.29 -9.04 -23.18
N ALA A 246 28.25 -8.33 -22.73
CA ALA A 246 27.14 -8.95 -22.01
C ALA A 246 26.45 -10.02 -22.88
N SER A 247 26.29 -11.23 -22.35
CA SER A 247 25.63 -12.33 -23.07
C SER A 247 24.11 -12.28 -22.98
N SER A 248 23.56 -11.63 -21.96
CA SER A 248 22.12 -11.45 -21.76
C SER A 248 21.81 -10.19 -20.95
N VAL A 249 20.58 -9.70 -21.08
CA VAL A 249 20.03 -8.60 -20.27
C VAL A 249 18.60 -8.91 -19.88
N THR A 250 18.17 -8.42 -18.71
CA THR A 250 16.77 -8.49 -18.29
C THR A 250 16.22 -7.08 -18.12
N ILE A 251 15.06 -6.83 -18.73
CA ILE A 251 14.27 -5.61 -18.53
C ILE A 251 12.90 -5.98 -17.98
N ALA A 252 12.24 -5.07 -17.27
CA ALA A 252 10.97 -5.38 -16.63
C ALA A 252 10.04 -4.17 -16.55
N CYS A 253 8.75 -4.43 -16.53
CA CYS A 253 7.70 -3.47 -16.24
C CYS A 253 6.90 -3.93 -15.02
N ARG A 254 6.38 -2.95 -14.30
CA ARG A 254 5.46 -3.12 -13.18
C ARG A 254 4.14 -2.50 -13.53
N MET A 255 3.06 -3.15 -13.12
CA MET A 255 1.71 -2.65 -13.32
C MET A 255 0.92 -2.68 -12.02
N GLU A 256 -0.01 -1.74 -11.90
CA GLU A 256 -1.00 -1.70 -10.83
C GLU A 256 -2.38 -1.90 -11.43
N MET A 257 -3.14 -2.86 -10.92
CA MET A 257 -4.58 -2.95 -11.19
C MET A 257 -5.32 -2.22 -10.07
N PRO A 258 -5.98 -1.08 -10.38
CA PRO A 258 -6.94 -0.51 -9.48
C PRO A 258 -8.23 -1.33 -9.57
N GLY A 259 -8.67 -1.91 -8.46
CA GLY A 259 -9.94 -2.66 -8.43
C GLY A 259 -9.93 -3.86 -7.51
N THR A 260 -11.12 -4.32 -7.14
CA THR A 260 -11.33 -5.57 -6.37
C THR A 260 -11.87 -6.70 -7.24
N THR A 261 -12.34 -6.41 -8.45
CA THR A 261 -12.82 -7.39 -9.40
C THR A 261 -11.69 -8.10 -10.13
N HIS A 262 -11.90 -9.37 -10.47
CA HIS A 262 -10.89 -10.20 -11.13
C HIS A 262 -10.94 -9.98 -12.64
N ILE A 263 -9.96 -9.26 -13.19
CA ILE A 263 -9.77 -9.15 -14.63
C ILE A 263 -8.41 -9.74 -15.02
N SER A 264 -8.42 -10.63 -16.02
CA SER A 264 -7.20 -11.15 -16.61
C SER A 264 -6.57 -10.08 -17.49
N ALA A 265 -5.31 -9.73 -17.22
CA ALA A 265 -4.52 -8.88 -18.12
C ALA A 265 -3.76 -9.72 -19.14
N GLN A 266 -3.72 -9.24 -20.38
CA GLN A 266 -2.82 -9.74 -21.41
C GLN A 266 -1.56 -8.89 -21.44
N PHE A 267 -0.41 -9.53 -21.64
CA PHE A 267 0.90 -8.88 -21.65
C PHE A 267 1.60 -9.14 -22.98
N GLU A 268 2.12 -8.08 -23.58
CA GLU A 268 2.83 -8.12 -24.84
C GLU A 268 4.12 -7.31 -24.74
N TRP A 269 5.16 -7.77 -25.43
CA TRP A 269 6.39 -7.01 -25.63
C TRP A 269 6.61 -6.76 -27.11
N LYS A 270 7.08 -5.56 -27.43
CA LYS A 270 7.49 -5.19 -28.79
C LYS A 270 8.85 -4.52 -28.77
N LYS A 271 9.56 -4.59 -29.89
CA LYS A 271 10.78 -3.82 -30.14
C LYS A 271 10.51 -2.76 -31.19
N MET A 272 10.95 -1.53 -30.93
CA MET A 272 10.92 -0.47 -31.93
C MET A 272 11.98 -0.74 -33.00
N HIS A 273 11.57 -0.72 -34.26
CA HIS A 273 12.45 -0.89 -35.40
C HIS A 273 13.15 0.45 -35.72
N ASP A 274 14.48 0.40 -35.86
CA ASP A 274 15.35 1.59 -35.83
C ASP A 274 15.12 2.59 -36.97
N ILE A 275 14.64 2.11 -38.13
CA ILE A 275 14.52 2.93 -39.35
C ILE A 275 13.14 3.59 -39.45
N ASN A 276 12.08 2.85 -39.14
CA ASN A 276 10.69 3.28 -39.38
C ASN A 276 9.98 3.73 -38.09
N GLY A 277 10.58 3.48 -36.90
CA GLY A 277 9.99 3.81 -35.60
C GLY A 277 8.76 2.98 -35.23
N HIS A 278 8.41 1.95 -36.00
CA HIS A 278 7.28 1.06 -35.71
C HIS A 278 7.67 -0.03 -34.71
N TYR A 279 6.70 -0.46 -33.92
CA TYR A 279 6.88 -1.54 -32.95
C TYR A 279 6.55 -2.88 -33.57
N GLU A 280 7.52 -3.79 -33.55
CA GLU A 280 7.42 -5.14 -34.07
C GLU A 280 7.31 -6.16 -32.92
N GLU A 281 6.54 -7.21 -33.15
CA GLU A 281 6.43 -8.32 -32.20
C GLU A 281 7.77 -9.04 -32.05
N ILE A 282 8.08 -9.43 -30.81
CA ILE A 282 9.29 -10.20 -30.50
C ILE A 282 8.92 -11.60 -30.02
N GLY A 283 9.66 -12.60 -30.48
CA GLY A 283 9.40 -14.00 -30.13
C GLY A 283 10.57 -14.92 -30.50
N GLY A 284 10.44 -16.21 -30.14
CA GLY A 284 11.46 -17.24 -30.34
C GLY A 284 12.44 -17.38 -29.15
N ASP A 285 13.35 -18.34 -29.25
CA ASP A 285 14.21 -18.81 -28.15
C ASP A 285 15.16 -17.74 -27.57
N LYS A 286 15.34 -16.64 -28.31
CA LYS A 286 16.12 -15.48 -27.88
C LYS A 286 15.47 -14.73 -26.71
N TYR A 287 14.14 -14.70 -26.67
CA TYR A 287 13.36 -13.91 -25.73
C TYR A 287 12.64 -14.83 -24.75
N SER A 288 12.86 -14.61 -23.46
CA SER A 288 12.17 -15.35 -22.39
C SER A 288 11.31 -14.39 -21.58
N PHE A 289 10.01 -14.66 -21.54
CA PHE A 289 9.02 -13.83 -20.85
C PHE A 289 8.69 -14.40 -19.47
N THR A 290 8.49 -13.53 -18.48
CA THR A 290 8.06 -13.91 -17.13
C THR A 290 6.99 -12.96 -16.66
N ASN A 291 5.73 -13.43 -16.67
CA ASN A 291 4.56 -12.65 -16.29
C ASN A 291 3.94 -13.27 -15.03
N TYR A 292 3.72 -12.48 -13.99
CA TYR A 292 3.12 -12.98 -12.75
C TYR A 292 2.52 -11.85 -11.90
N ILE A 293 1.67 -12.25 -10.95
CA ILE A 293 1.14 -11.37 -9.90
C ILE A 293 2.15 -11.35 -8.76
N SER A 294 2.72 -10.17 -8.50
CA SER A 294 3.69 -9.95 -7.42
C SER A 294 3.04 -9.64 -6.07
N SER A 295 1.80 -9.14 -6.06
CA SER A 295 0.98 -8.96 -4.85
C SER A 295 -0.49 -9.13 -5.21
N HIS A 296 -1.18 -9.95 -4.41
CA HIS A 296 -2.62 -10.16 -4.49
C HIS A 296 -3.42 -9.17 -3.62
N GLU A 297 -2.73 -8.40 -2.76
CA GLU A 297 -3.35 -7.32 -1.99
C GLU A 297 -3.78 -6.18 -2.92
N HIS A 298 -4.78 -5.40 -2.51
CA HIS A 298 -5.30 -4.30 -3.32
C HIS A 298 -4.57 -2.97 -3.03
N PRO A 299 -4.00 -2.28 -4.03
CA PRO A 299 -4.05 -2.58 -5.47
C PRO A 299 -3.14 -3.75 -5.86
N ARG A 300 -3.63 -4.63 -6.74
CA ARG A 300 -2.85 -5.79 -7.18
C ARG A 300 -1.68 -5.36 -8.04
N HIS A 301 -0.52 -5.95 -7.81
CA HIS A 301 0.70 -5.62 -8.54
C HIS A 301 1.11 -6.72 -9.48
N TYR A 302 1.28 -6.39 -10.76
CA TYR A 302 1.74 -7.32 -11.79
C TYR A 302 3.15 -6.97 -12.23
N VAL A 303 3.86 -8.00 -12.67
CA VAL A 303 5.21 -7.88 -13.20
C VAL A 303 5.26 -8.61 -14.53
N SER A 304 5.86 -7.95 -15.51
CA SER A 304 6.30 -8.58 -16.75
C SER A 304 7.78 -8.32 -16.92
N ALA A 305 8.57 -9.39 -17.02
CA ALA A 305 10.01 -9.32 -17.27
C ALA A 305 10.36 -10.01 -18.59
N LEU A 306 11.29 -9.41 -19.32
CA LEU A 306 11.84 -9.90 -20.57
C LEU A 306 13.34 -10.12 -20.40
N GLN A 307 13.78 -11.37 -20.57
CA GLN A 307 15.19 -11.71 -20.71
C GLN A 307 15.55 -11.85 -22.19
N ILE A 308 16.52 -11.08 -22.64
CA ILE A 308 17.08 -11.12 -23.99
C ILE A 308 18.41 -11.88 -23.91
N ARG A 309 18.53 -13.00 -24.62
CA ARG A 309 19.72 -13.87 -24.64
C ARG A 309 20.52 -13.67 -25.93
N PHE A 310 21.79 -14.08 -25.90
CA PHE A 310 22.70 -14.02 -27.06
C PHE A 310 22.73 -12.61 -27.68
N LEU A 311 23.00 -11.62 -26.82
CA LEU A 311 22.96 -10.20 -27.20
C LEU A 311 23.91 -9.89 -28.35
N LYS A 312 23.42 -9.04 -29.25
CA LYS A 312 24.13 -8.48 -30.40
C LYS A 312 23.88 -6.97 -30.43
N GLN A 313 24.72 -6.25 -31.18
CA GLN A 313 24.54 -4.80 -31.41
C GLN A 313 23.13 -4.46 -31.91
N SER A 314 22.54 -5.32 -32.73
CA SER A 314 21.18 -5.17 -33.27
C SER A 314 20.07 -5.34 -32.25
N ASP A 315 20.36 -5.71 -31.00
CA ASP A 315 19.36 -5.85 -29.93
C ASP A 315 19.25 -4.59 -29.06
N LEU A 316 20.16 -3.64 -29.25
CA LEU A 316 19.98 -2.32 -28.69
C LEU A 316 18.74 -1.66 -29.30
N GLY A 317 18.18 -0.69 -28.59
CA GLY A 317 17.01 0.05 -29.03
C GLY A 317 15.96 0.18 -27.94
N ILE A 318 14.74 0.46 -28.34
CA ILE A 318 13.61 0.70 -27.44
C ILE A 318 12.69 -0.52 -27.46
N TYR A 319 12.38 -1.03 -26.28
CA TYR A 319 11.42 -2.10 -26.05
C TYR A 319 10.18 -1.53 -25.36
N ARG A 320 9.00 -1.99 -25.76
CA ARG A 320 7.73 -1.57 -25.17
C ARG A 320 7.04 -2.76 -24.52
N CYS A 321 6.70 -2.61 -23.25
CA CYS A 321 5.78 -3.52 -22.57
C CYS A 321 4.37 -2.95 -22.65
N ILE A 322 3.40 -3.79 -23.00
CA ILE A 322 2.00 -3.42 -23.17
C ILE A 322 1.18 -4.32 -22.26
N ALA A 323 0.24 -3.72 -21.51
CA ALA A 323 -0.74 -4.47 -20.74
C ALA A 323 -2.15 -4.04 -21.16
N THR A 324 -3.00 -5.03 -21.40
CA THR A 324 -4.37 -4.83 -21.88
C THR A 324 -5.35 -5.52 -20.95
N ASN A 325 -6.42 -4.81 -20.57
CA ASN A 325 -7.59 -5.34 -19.89
C ASN A 325 -8.87 -4.94 -20.66
N ASP A 326 -10.04 -5.27 -20.12
CA ASP A 326 -11.34 -4.99 -20.76
C ASP A 326 -11.64 -3.50 -20.96
N PHE A 327 -10.86 -2.61 -20.33
CA PHE A 327 -11.05 -1.16 -20.37
C PHE A 327 -10.03 -0.43 -21.24
N GLY A 328 -9.04 -1.14 -21.78
CA GLY A 328 -8.06 -0.60 -22.71
C GLY A 328 -6.65 -1.13 -22.50
N SER A 329 -5.71 -0.49 -23.16
CA SER A 329 -4.28 -0.82 -23.06
C SER A 329 -3.47 0.37 -22.57
N SER A 330 -2.38 0.07 -21.89
CA SER A 330 -1.32 1.04 -21.61
C SER A 330 0.05 0.40 -21.82
N SER A 331 1.09 1.22 -21.86
CA SER A 331 2.43 0.75 -22.17
C SER A 331 3.51 1.64 -21.58
N ALA A 332 4.71 1.08 -21.41
CA ALA A 332 5.92 1.83 -21.07
C ALA A 332 7.08 1.40 -21.96
N ASP A 333 7.96 2.35 -22.27
CA ASP A 333 9.16 2.14 -23.07
C ASP A 333 10.40 1.98 -22.18
N ILE A 334 11.29 1.09 -22.59
CA ILE A 334 12.58 0.81 -21.96
C ILE A 334 13.66 0.86 -23.04
N ARG A 335 14.67 1.72 -22.86
CA ARG A 335 15.82 1.80 -23.75
C ARG A 335 16.92 0.85 -23.28
N VAL A 336 17.32 -0.08 -24.14
CA VAL A 336 18.54 -0.89 -23.95
C VAL A 336 19.66 -0.25 -24.75
N ALA A 337 20.71 0.17 -24.06
CA ALA A 337 21.84 0.87 -24.66
C ALA A 337 23.16 0.28 -24.16
N HIS A 338 24.23 0.40 -24.93
CA HIS A 338 25.55 0.07 -24.41
C HIS A 338 25.95 1.05 -23.30
N ARG A 339 26.59 0.50 -22.27
CA ARG A 339 27.26 1.31 -21.26
C ARG A 339 28.48 1.94 -21.92
N VAL A 340 28.43 3.25 -22.10
CA VAL A 340 29.65 4.05 -22.35
C VAL A 340 30.51 3.91 -21.09
N LEU A 341 31.82 3.66 -21.26
CA LEU A 341 32.79 3.54 -20.16
C LEU A 341 32.46 4.55 -19.05
N THR A 342 32.43 4.03 -17.82
CA THR A 342 31.99 4.71 -16.59
C THR A 342 32.33 6.20 -16.59
N SER A 343 31.29 7.04 -16.48
CA SER A 343 31.47 8.47 -16.19
C SER A 343 32.28 8.58 -14.91
N VAL A 344 33.51 9.07 -15.04
CA VAL A 344 34.41 9.17 -13.89
C VAL A 344 33.87 10.22 -12.95
N MET A 345 33.66 9.86 -11.68
CA MET A 345 33.25 10.80 -10.66
C MET A 345 34.46 11.66 -10.24
N PRO A 346 34.30 12.94 -9.89
CA PRO A 346 35.42 13.79 -9.48
C PRO A 346 36.01 13.39 -8.11
N VAL A 347 35.32 12.56 -7.35
CA VAL A 347 35.70 12.10 -6.01
C VAL A 347 35.71 10.56 -6.02
N PRO A 348 36.69 9.90 -5.37
CA PRO A 348 36.74 8.45 -5.30
C PRO A 348 35.54 7.89 -4.53
N PRO A 349 35.14 6.63 -4.79
CA PRO A 349 34.09 5.96 -4.02
C PRO A 349 34.39 5.97 -2.52
N GLU A 350 33.40 6.39 -1.72
CA GLU A 350 33.45 6.36 -0.25
C GLU A 350 33.62 4.91 0.26
N SER A 351 34.36 4.71 1.35
CA SER A 351 34.47 3.38 1.97
C SER A 351 33.16 3.02 2.71
N PRO A 352 32.81 1.73 2.85
CA PRO A 352 31.64 1.33 3.63
C PRO A 352 31.65 1.89 5.05
N TYR A 353 32.82 1.95 5.70
CA TYR A 353 32.99 2.53 7.03
C TYR A 353 32.62 4.02 7.08
N MET A 354 33.16 4.84 6.16
CA MET A 354 32.87 6.28 6.12
C MET A 354 31.38 6.54 5.85
N CYS A 355 30.77 5.74 4.96
CA CYS A 355 29.34 5.80 4.73
C CYS A 355 28.54 5.46 5.99
N CYS A 356 28.92 4.42 6.73
CA CYS A 356 28.26 4.03 7.98
C CYS A 356 28.40 5.09 9.07
N GLN A 357 29.57 5.72 9.18
CA GLN A 357 29.80 6.84 10.09
C GLN A 357 28.88 8.02 9.74
N ARG A 358 28.79 8.36 8.45
CA ARG A 358 27.90 9.43 7.96
C ARG A 358 26.42 9.12 8.18
N LEU A 359 26.01 7.85 8.09
CA LEU A 359 24.65 7.40 8.42
C LEU A 359 24.41 7.22 9.93
N GLY A 360 25.43 7.47 10.77
CA GLY A 360 25.34 7.39 12.22
C GLY A 360 24.97 5.99 12.71
N ILE A 361 25.65 4.95 12.22
CA ILE A 361 25.57 3.60 12.79
C ILE A 361 26.26 3.60 14.17
N ARG A 362 25.59 3.06 15.19
CA ARG A 362 26.07 3.14 16.58
C ARG A 362 27.24 2.20 16.86
N SER A 363 27.98 2.46 17.94
CA SER A 363 28.89 1.47 18.52
C SER A 363 28.09 0.43 19.32
N PRO A 364 28.37 -0.88 19.23
CA PRO A 364 29.47 -1.52 18.50
C PRO A 364 29.14 -1.88 17.02
N CYS A 365 27.92 -1.62 16.54
CA CYS A 365 27.43 -1.99 15.21
C CYS A 365 28.29 -1.45 14.03
N ILE A 366 28.90 -0.27 14.19
CA ILE A 366 29.76 0.34 13.16
C ILE A 366 30.97 -0.52 12.79
N ALA A 367 31.42 -1.41 13.69
CA ALA A 367 32.52 -2.34 13.42
C ALA A 367 32.20 -3.32 12.29
N VAL A 368 30.91 -3.57 12.02
CA VAL A 368 30.45 -4.43 10.91
C VAL A 368 30.79 -3.79 9.55
N CYS A 369 30.85 -2.46 9.49
CA CYS A 369 31.27 -1.72 8.29
C CYS A 369 32.78 -1.73 8.06
N GLY A 370 33.54 -2.44 8.90
CA GLY A 370 34.99 -2.49 8.85
C GLY A 370 35.63 -1.42 9.71
N SER A 371 36.72 -0.85 9.21
CA SER A 371 37.47 0.21 9.88
C SER A 371 37.76 1.37 8.93
N GLU A 372 38.18 2.50 9.49
CA GLU A 372 38.65 3.68 8.75
C GLU A 372 39.73 3.32 7.72
N PHE A 373 40.54 2.30 8.02
CA PHE A 373 41.67 1.84 7.20
C PHE A 373 41.35 0.65 6.27
N GLY A 374 40.09 0.23 6.17
CA GLY A 374 39.64 -0.70 5.13
C GLY A 374 39.71 -2.19 5.44
N LYS A 375 39.57 -2.62 6.71
CA LYS A 375 39.28 -4.05 6.97
C LYS A 375 37.99 -4.46 6.25
N HIS A 376 37.97 -5.67 5.68
CA HIS A 376 36.78 -6.21 5.01
C HIS A 376 35.58 -6.18 5.96
N ALA A 377 34.57 -5.37 5.61
CA ALA A 377 33.24 -5.43 6.19
C ALA A 377 32.63 -6.79 5.83
N ALA A 378 32.84 -7.79 6.68
CA ALA A 378 32.16 -9.07 6.56
C ALA A 378 30.95 -9.05 7.49
N LEU A 379 29.75 -9.05 6.92
CA LEU A 379 28.52 -9.18 7.71
C LEU A 379 28.48 -10.57 8.33
N ARG A 380 28.99 -10.70 9.56
CA ARG A 380 28.78 -11.90 10.38
C ARG A 380 27.43 -11.75 11.05
N ALA A 381 26.43 -12.49 10.56
CA ALA A 381 25.06 -12.46 11.09
C ALA A 381 25.05 -12.64 12.61
N GLU A 382 25.89 -13.53 13.15
CA GLU A 382 26.05 -13.77 14.59
C GLU A 382 26.51 -12.51 15.35
N SER A 383 27.52 -11.79 14.85
CA SER A 383 28.01 -10.57 15.50
C SER A 383 26.97 -9.44 15.46
N PHE A 384 26.18 -9.40 14.40
CA PHE A 384 25.13 -8.42 14.18
C PHE A 384 23.96 -8.62 15.14
N ILE A 385 23.54 -9.88 15.31
CA ILE A 385 22.44 -10.27 16.20
C ILE A 385 22.86 -10.17 17.67
N ASN A 386 24.04 -10.68 18.02
CA ASN A 386 24.53 -10.63 19.41
C ASN A 386 24.69 -9.20 19.92
N SER A 387 24.95 -8.24 19.02
CA SER A 387 25.07 -6.82 19.35
C SER A 387 23.77 -6.02 19.15
N HIS A 388 22.65 -6.69 18.86
CA HIS A 388 21.33 -6.09 18.66
C HIS A 388 21.36 -4.94 17.63
N CYS A 389 21.91 -5.20 16.43
CA CYS A 389 22.09 -4.19 15.38
C CYS A 389 20.98 -4.21 14.30
N GLU A 390 19.91 -5.01 14.47
CA GLU A 390 18.90 -5.33 13.46
C GLU A 390 18.23 -4.10 12.84
N ASP A 391 18.00 -3.07 13.64
CA ASP A 391 17.40 -1.78 13.25
C ASP A 391 18.32 -0.89 12.41
N GLU A 392 19.62 -1.21 12.32
CA GLU A 392 20.60 -0.46 11.52
C GLU A 392 21.03 -1.20 10.25
N ILE A 393 20.45 -2.38 9.98
CA ILE A 393 20.83 -3.22 8.85
C ILE A 393 20.60 -2.51 7.51
N SER A 394 19.56 -1.68 7.40
CA SER A 394 19.28 -0.92 6.19
C SER A 394 20.33 0.14 5.92
N LYS A 395 20.87 0.79 6.96
CA LYS A 395 22.01 1.72 6.86
C LYS A 395 23.26 0.98 6.39
N PHE A 396 23.57 -0.16 7.01
CA PHE A 396 24.71 -1.00 6.61
C PHE A 396 24.60 -1.43 5.14
N LEU A 397 23.44 -1.96 4.74
CA LEU A 397 23.22 -2.41 3.37
C LEU A 397 23.30 -1.26 2.38
N THR A 398 22.76 -0.07 2.71
CA THR A 398 22.91 1.12 1.87
C THR A 398 24.38 1.43 1.55
N CYS A 399 25.28 1.23 2.50
CA CYS A 399 26.72 1.44 2.32
C CYS A 399 27.46 0.33 1.58
N THR A 400 26.87 -0.87 1.48
CA THR A 400 27.50 -2.05 0.85
C THR A 400 26.85 -2.46 -0.46
N THR A 401 25.68 -1.91 -0.80
CA THR A 401 24.94 -2.18 -2.04
C THR A 401 24.89 -0.99 -3.01
N ALA A 402 25.68 0.06 -2.76
CA ALA A 402 25.76 1.23 -3.62
C ALA A 402 26.14 0.84 -5.07
N GLY A 403 25.34 1.31 -6.04
CA GLY A 403 25.56 1.04 -7.46
C GLY A 403 25.18 -0.37 -7.93
N VAL A 404 24.47 -1.14 -7.11
CA VAL A 404 23.85 -2.41 -7.53
C VAL A 404 22.47 -2.10 -8.14
N ASP A 405 22.17 -2.58 -9.33
CA ASP A 405 20.86 -2.39 -9.99
C ASP A 405 20.36 -3.72 -10.59
N GLU A 406 20.15 -4.72 -9.73
CA GLU A 406 19.76 -6.08 -10.17
C GLU A 406 18.25 -6.32 -10.05
N GLY A 407 17.47 -5.25 -9.89
CA GLY A 407 16.04 -5.34 -9.63
C GLY A 407 15.26 -6.05 -10.75
N ALA A 408 15.64 -5.87 -12.01
CA ALA A 408 15.01 -6.58 -13.13
C ALA A 408 15.29 -8.10 -13.08
N CYS A 409 16.48 -8.53 -12.66
CA CYS A 409 16.79 -9.93 -12.41
C CYS A 409 15.97 -10.49 -11.24
N CYS A 410 15.86 -9.74 -10.15
CA CYS A 410 15.04 -10.11 -9.01
C CYS A 410 13.56 -10.28 -9.39
N LEU A 411 13.02 -9.36 -10.20
CA LEU A 411 11.68 -9.47 -10.75
C LEU A 411 11.51 -10.74 -11.62
N ARG A 412 12.46 -11.04 -12.51
CA ARG A 412 12.46 -12.30 -13.28
C ARG A 412 12.44 -13.53 -12.36
N ASN A 413 13.12 -13.47 -11.22
CA ASN A 413 13.15 -14.52 -10.20
C ASN A 413 12.02 -14.43 -9.16
N LYS A 414 10.97 -13.64 -9.44
CA LYS A 414 9.78 -13.51 -8.59
C LYS A 414 10.05 -13.03 -7.16
N VAL A 415 11.12 -12.28 -6.95
CA VAL A 415 11.39 -11.64 -5.66
C VAL A 415 10.27 -10.61 -5.37
N PRO A 416 9.65 -10.64 -4.18
CA PRO A 416 8.53 -9.75 -3.86
C PRO A 416 8.92 -8.27 -3.92
N GLY A 417 7.96 -7.42 -4.28
CA GLY A 417 8.15 -5.97 -4.39
C GLY A 417 8.77 -5.33 -3.15
N ILE A 418 8.35 -5.78 -1.96
CA ILE A 418 8.86 -5.28 -0.66
C ILE A 418 10.35 -5.61 -0.43
N CYS A 419 10.89 -6.61 -1.14
CA CYS A 419 12.27 -7.05 -1.05
C CYS A 419 13.18 -6.46 -2.14
N LEU A 420 12.61 -5.79 -3.16
CA LEU A 420 13.37 -5.22 -4.27
C LEU A 420 14.46 -4.20 -3.85
N PRO A 421 14.29 -3.41 -2.78
CA PRO A 421 15.38 -2.57 -2.29
C PRO A 421 16.68 -3.35 -2.00
N LEU A 422 16.59 -4.63 -1.61
CA LEU A 422 17.77 -5.49 -1.42
C LEU A 422 18.49 -5.81 -2.74
N CYS A 423 17.77 -5.73 -3.86
CA CYS A 423 18.26 -6.03 -5.21
C CYS A 423 18.88 -4.83 -5.91
N ASP A 424 18.33 -3.63 -5.73
CA ASP A 424 18.72 -2.44 -6.48
C ASP A 424 19.16 -1.24 -5.62
N GLY A 425 19.17 -1.41 -4.29
CA GLY A 425 19.52 -0.34 -3.35
C GLY A 425 18.53 0.83 -3.31
N PHE A 426 17.53 0.86 -4.18
CA PHE A 426 16.61 1.98 -4.29
C PHE A 426 15.66 1.96 -3.10
N GLN A 427 15.55 3.12 -2.42
CA GLN A 427 14.74 3.27 -1.21
C GLN A 427 15.12 2.33 -0.05
N MET A 428 16.34 1.78 -0.02
CA MET A 428 16.82 0.96 1.11
C MET A 428 16.73 1.71 2.45
N ASN A 429 16.96 3.01 2.43
CA ASN A 429 16.83 3.89 3.60
C ASN A 429 15.39 4.03 4.15
N LYS A 430 14.36 3.59 3.41
CA LYS A 430 12.97 3.57 3.89
C LYS A 430 12.61 2.30 4.66
N LEU A 431 13.48 1.29 4.65
CA LEU A 431 13.28 0.06 5.41
C LEU A 431 13.86 0.24 6.83
N ASN A 432 13.00 0.19 7.84
CA ASN A 432 13.44 0.17 9.25
C ASN A 432 14.07 -1.18 9.63
N ALA A 433 13.58 -2.26 9.04
CA ALA A 433 14.11 -3.61 9.16
C ALA A 433 13.85 -4.39 7.86
N ILE A 434 14.56 -5.50 7.67
CA ILE A 434 14.31 -6.39 6.53
C ILE A 434 13.06 -7.24 6.82
N PRO A 435 12.03 -7.20 5.96
CA PRO A 435 10.85 -8.04 6.15
C PRO A 435 11.22 -9.52 6.16
N HIS A 436 10.69 -10.29 7.12
CA HIS A 436 10.99 -11.73 7.24
C HIS A 436 10.69 -12.53 5.97
N VAL A 437 9.67 -12.11 5.20
CA VAL A 437 9.32 -12.72 3.91
C VAL A 437 10.48 -12.71 2.91
N CYS A 438 11.42 -11.75 3.02
CA CYS A 438 12.57 -11.66 2.12
C CYS A 438 13.62 -12.77 2.35
N ALA A 439 13.63 -13.40 3.52
CA ALA A 439 14.60 -14.44 3.86
C ALA A 439 14.54 -15.62 2.86
N ALA A 440 13.34 -16.01 2.42
CA ALA A 440 13.14 -17.08 1.44
C ALA A 440 13.73 -16.77 0.05
N PHE A 441 13.93 -15.49 -0.26
CA PHE A 441 14.44 -15.01 -1.56
C PHE A 441 15.93 -14.67 -1.53
N THR A 442 16.59 -14.86 -0.38
CA THR A 442 18.01 -14.55 -0.18
C THR A 442 18.89 -15.19 -1.25
N PHE A 443 18.66 -16.46 -1.57
CA PHE A 443 19.43 -17.17 -2.61
C PHE A 443 19.23 -16.53 -4.00
N SER A 444 17.99 -16.23 -4.38
CA SER A 444 17.67 -15.59 -5.67
C SER A 444 18.30 -14.20 -5.77
N ILE A 445 18.28 -13.42 -4.69
CA ILE A 445 18.91 -12.10 -4.62
C ILE A 445 20.44 -12.23 -4.79
N PHE A 446 21.07 -13.16 -4.07
CA PHE A 446 22.51 -13.40 -4.20
C PHE A 446 22.90 -13.92 -5.60
N GLN A 447 22.09 -14.79 -6.19
CA GLN A 447 22.29 -15.28 -7.55
C GLN A 447 22.30 -14.10 -8.54
N CYS A 448 21.29 -13.23 -8.48
CA CYS A 448 21.22 -12.03 -9.32
C CYS A 448 22.44 -11.11 -9.13
N ARG A 449 22.94 -10.99 -7.89
CA ARG A 449 24.15 -10.21 -7.62
C ARG A 449 25.40 -10.83 -8.24
N ILE A 450 25.51 -12.16 -8.26
CA ILE A 450 26.66 -12.88 -8.82
C ILE A 450 26.64 -12.91 -10.36
N GLU A 451 25.45 -12.93 -10.98
CA GLU A 451 25.29 -12.92 -12.46
C GLU A 451 26.13 -11.83 -13.13
N ASN A 452 26.17 -10.62 -12.54
CA ASN A 452 26.97 -9.49 -13.04
C ASN A 452 28.29 -9.27 -12.28
N ALA A 453 28.36 -9.61 -10.99
CA ALA A 453 29.56 -9.35 -10.18
C ALA A 453 30.80 -10.12 -10.68
N ASN A 454 30.63 -11.32 -11.21
CA ASN A 454 31.75 -12.10 -11.75
C ASN A 454 32.47 -11.36 -12.88
N ASN A 455 31.77 -10.51 -13.63
CA ASN A 455 32.34 -9.80 -14.77
C ASN A 455 32.92 -8.43 -14.40
N ARG A 456 32.78 -7.96 -13.17
CA ARG A 456 33.47 -6.74 -12.70
C ARG A 456 34.97 -7.00 -12.56
N PRO A 457 35.82 -5.97 -12.67
CA PRO A 457 37.25 -6.14 -12.45
C PRO A 457 37.51 -6.58 -11.00
N ALA A 458 38.57 -7.35 -10.80
CA ALA A 458 39.05 -7.63 -9.44
C ALA A 458 39.56 -6.35 -8.77
N THR A 459 39.67 -6.36 -7.43
CA THR A 459 40.38 -5.31 -6.71
C THR A 459 41.84 -5.26 -7.16
N VAL A 460 42.38 -4.06 -7.33
CA VAL A 460 43.79 -3.87 -7.70
C VAL A 460 44.71 -4.53 -6.67
N SER A 461 45.73 -5.26 -7.11
CA SER A 461 46.73 -5.85 -6.22
C SER A 461 48.10 -5.22 -6.45
N GLY A 462 48.98 -5.36 -5.45
CA GLY A 462 50.38 -4.93 -5.58
C GLY A 462 50.58 -3.43 -5.72
N LEU A 463 49.59 -2.60 -5.35
CA LEU A 463 49.67 -1.15 -5.47
C LEU A 463 50.80 -0.58 -4.59
N LYS A 464 51.75 0.11 -5.23
CA LYS A 464 52.91 0.73 -4.57
C LYS A 464 53.16 2.12 -5.11
N ALA A 465 53.58 3.01 -4.23
CA ALA A 465 54.09 4.32 -4.57
C ALA A 465 55.62 4.31 -4.46
N VAL A 466 56.31 4.64 -5.55
CA VAL A 466 57.77 4.70 -5.63
C VAL A 466 58.16 6.16 -5.84
N GLN A 467 58.90 6.72 -4.89
CA GLN A 467 59.44 8.08 -4.99
C GLN A 467 60.61 8.10 -5.98
N ASN A 468 60.61 9.07 -6.89
CA ASN A 468 61.74 9.33 -7.78
C ASN A 468 62.67 10.40 -7.19
N PRO A 469 63.96 10.42 -7.57
CA PRO A 469 64.92 11.45 -7.14
C PRO A 469 64.49 12.89 -7.45
N ASP A 470 63.68 13.08 -8.50
CA ASP A 470 63.19 14.38 -8.96
C ASP A 470 61.97 14.91 -8.16
N GLY A 471 61.51 14.19 -7.13
CA GLY A 471 60.33 14.53 -6.33
C GLY A 471 58.99 14.03 -6.90
N ASP A 472 59.00 13.47 -8.10
CA ASP A 472 57.84 12.81 -8.72
C ASP A 472 57.45 11.52 -7.96
N LEU A 473 56.17 11.16 -8.05
CA LEU A 473 55.63 9.90 -7.52
C LEU A 473 55.22 8.95 -8.65
N LEU A 474 55.84 7.77 -8.71
CA LEU A 474 55.47 6.72 -9.64
C LEU A 474 54.62 5.65 -8.95
N LEU A 475 53.36 5.55 -9.36
CA LEU A 475 52.43 4.51 -8.93
C LEU A 475 52.54 3.31 -9.86
N ARG A 476 52.59 2.10 -9.28
CA ARG A 476 52.58 0.82 -9.99
C ARG A 476 51.67 -0.18 -9.29
N TRP A 477 51.01 -1.02 -10.05
CA TRP A 477 50.18 -2.12 -9.56
C TRP A 477 50.20 -3.31 -10.53
N ASP A 478 49.62 -4.43 -10.12
CA ASP A 478 49.55 -5.63 -10.96
C ASP A 478 48.41 -5.54 -12.00
N LEU A 479 48.57 -6.23 -13.12
CA LEU A 479 47.50 -6.36 -14.11
C LEU A 479 46.25 -6.97 -13.47
N THR A 480 45.12 -6.28 -13.61
CA THR A 480 43.86 -6.65 -12.96
C THR A 480 42.95 -7.35 -13.96
N PRO A 481 42.53 -8.60 -13.71
CA PRO A 481 41.64 -9.31 -14.62
C PRO A 481 40.34 -8.52 -14.87
N ARG A 482 39.94 -8.46 -16.15
CA ARG A 482 38.71 -7.80 -16.64
C ARG A 482 38.67 -6.27 -16.45
N ALA A 483 39.79 -5.64 -16.11
CA ALA A 483 39.88 -4.17 -16.07
C ALA A 483 40.10 -3.60 -17.48
N ASP A 484 39.24 -2.68 -17.90
CA ASP A 484 39.42 -1.93 -19.15
C ASP A 484 40.19 -0.62 -18.88
N ILE A 485 40.00 -0.04 -17.70
CA ILE A 485 40.59 1.25 -17.30
C ILE A 485 40.81 1.31 -15.78
N TYR A 486 41.75 2.14 -15.36
CA TYR A 486 42.03 2.45 -13.97
C TYR A 486 41.79 3.93 -13.70
N HIS A 487 40.94 4.24 -12.73
CA HIS A 487 40.75 5.60 -12.22
C HIS A 487 41.66 5.80 -11.02
N VAL A 488 42.58 6.76 -11.13
CA VAL A 488 43.57 7.11 -10.12
C VAL A 488 43.21 8.46 -9.53
N TYR A 489 42.94 8.49 -8.24
CA TYR A 489 42.61 9.67 -7.46
C TYR A 489 43.74 9.97 -6.49
N TRP A 490 44.03 11.24 -6.25
CA TRP A 490 44.95 11.64 -5.18
C TRP A 490 44.49 12.93 -4.50
N LYS A 491 44.87 13.05 -3.23
CA LYS A 491 44.56 14.20 -2.38
C LYS A 491 45.84 14.70 -1.71
N ARG A 492 46.10 16.00 -1.84
CA ARG A 492 47.26 16.68 -1.22
C ARG A 492 47.01 16.96 0.26
N LYS A 493 48.07 16.98 1.09
CA LYS A 493 48.03 17.10 2.57
C LYS A 493 47.22 18.31 3.05
N PHE A 494 47.30 19.44 2.34
CA PHE A 494 46.61 20.68 2.69
C PHE A 494 45.40 21.00 1.79
N SER A 495 44.98 20.06 0.94
CA SER A 495 43.85 20.24 0.03
C SER A 495 42.66 19.38 0.46
N THR A 496 41.45 19.93 0.34
CA THR A 496 40.20 19.16 0.45
C THR A 496 39.77 18.55 -0.87
N ASN A 497 40.37 18.98 -1.99
CA ASN A 497 39.96 18.61 -3.33
C ASN A 497 40.72 17.36 -3.81
N TRP A 498 40.00 16.50 -4.52
CA TRP A 498 40.56 15.35 -5.21
C TRP A 498 41.01 15.73 -6.62
N GLU A 499 42.17 15.24 -7.00
CA GLU A 499 42.64 15.23 -8.38
C GLU A 499 42.46 13.82 -8.96
N LEU A 500 42.31 13.73 -10.28
CA LEU A 500 41.90 12.51 -10.97
C LEU A 500 42.59 12.36 -12.32
N SER A 501 43.05 11.15 -12.61
CA SER A 501 43.48 10.72 -13.94
C SER A 501 43.01 9.30 -14.21
N SER A 502 42.53 9.03 -15.41
CA SER A 502 42.23 7.66 -15.86
C SER A 502 43.31 7.16 -16.81
N VAL A 503 43.74 5.90 -16.64
CA VAL A 503 44.79 5.27 -17.44
C VAL A 503 44.43 3.83 -17.80
N VAL A 504 44.87 3.35 -18.95
CA VAL A 504 44.73 1.94 -19.36
C VAL A 504 45.94 1.08 -18.97
N THR A 505 47.02 1.73 -18.53
CA THR A 505 48.26 1.09 -18.08
C THR A 505 48.24 0.78 -16.59
N THR A 506 49.07 -0.16 -16.14
CA THR A 506 49.23 -0.51 -14.72
C THR A 506 50.19 0.40 -13.95
N SER A 507 50.36 1.63 -14.43
CA SER A 507 51.19 2.64 -13.79
C SER A 507 50.71 4.05 -14.12
N LYS A 508 51.00 4.98 -13.20
CA LYS A 508 50.75 6.41 -13.36
C LYS A 508 51.85 7.20 -12.68
N ARG A 509 52.42 8.18 -13.37
CA ARG A 509 53.33 9.17 -12.79
C ARG A 509 52.55 10.42 -12.40
N ILE A 510 52.83 10.94 -11.21
CA ILE A 510 52.31 12.22 -10.70
C ILE A 510 53.51 13.15 -10.51
N PHE A 511 53.41 14.34 -11.12
CA PHE A 511 54.47 15.36 -11.14
C PHE A 511 54.28 16.38 -10.00
N ASP A 512 55.17 17.37 -9.92
CA ASP A 512 55.11 18.52 -9.00
C ASP A 512 55.33 18.19 -7.51
N ASN A 513 56.49 17.58 -7.19
CA ASN A 513 56.91 17.23 -5.83
C ASN A 513 55.88 16.36 -5.07
N ALA A 514 55.15 15.54 -5.84
CA ALA A 514 54.05 14.68 -5.40
C ALA A 514 54.44 13.69 -4.28
N ALA A 515 55.72 13.32 -4.18
CA ALA A 515 56.22 12.37 -3.20
C ALA A 515 55.94 12.77 -1.74
N ASN A 516 55.98 14.06 -1.43
CA ASN A 516 55.87 14.57 -0.06
C ASN A 516 54.56 15.33 0.22
N ASP A 517 53.88 15.79 -0.83
CA ASP A 517 52.66 16.60 -0.74
C ASP A 517 51.37 15.78 -0.78
N ILE A 518 51.41 14.54 -1.30
CA ILE A 518 50.21 13.69 -1.35
C ILE A 518 50.00 13.00 0.00
N ALA A 519 48.76 13.06 0.49
CA ALA A 519 48.32 12.38 1.71
C ALA A 519 47.66 11.03 1.41
N GLU A 520 46.88 10.97 0.34
CA GLU A 520 46.07 9.80 0.03
C GLU A 520 45.97 9.57 -1.48
N ILE A 521 46.01 8.30 -1.87
CA ILE A 521 45.86 7.84 -3.25
C ILE A 521 44.82 6.73 -3.29
N VAL A 522 43.92 6.78 -4.26
CA VAL A 522 42.92 5.74 -4.49
C VAL A 522 43.00 5.24 -5.92
N VAL A 523 43.07 3.93 -6.11
CA VAL A 523 43.02 3.31 -7.44
C VAL A 523 41.80 2.41 -7.54
N VAL A 524 41.03 2.60 -8.61
CA VAL A 524 39.81 1.84 -8.90
C VAL A 524 39.92 1.25 -10.30
N ALA A 525 39.97 -0.07 -10.39
CA ALA A 525 39.81 -0.76 -11.67
C ALA A 525 38.34 -0.69 -12.11
N SER A 526 38.09 -0.44 -13.39
CA SER A 526 36.73 -0.29 -13.94
C SER A 526 36.61 -0.96 -15.30
N ASN A 527 35.40 -1.42 -15.59
CA ASN A 527 34.98 -1.89 -16.89
C ASN A 527 33.50 -1.56 -17.11
N SER A 528 32.94 -2.04 -18.22
CA SER A 528 31.53 -1.82 -18.55
C SER A 528 30.50 -2.55 -17.65
N PHE A 529 30.92 -3.45 -16.75
CA PHE A 529 30.08 -4.04 -15.68
C PHE A 529 30.13 -3.26 -14.36
N GLY A 530 31.08 -2.31 -14.22
CA GLY A 530 31.19 -1.43 -13.07
C GLY A 530 32.61 -1.34 -12.50
N ASN A 531 32.69 -0.77 -11.29
CA ASN A 531 33.94 -0.56 -10.58
C ASN A 531 34.27 -1.74 -9.66
N ALA A 532 35.55 -2.04 -9.54
CA ALA A 532 36.11 -2.85 -8.46
C ALA A 532 36.06 -2.09 -7.13
N HIS A 533 36.37 -2.80 -6.03
CA HIS A 533 36.57 -2.11 -4.75
C HIS A 533 37.81 -1.20 -4.84
N PRO A 534 37.74 0.02 -4.27
CA PRO A 534 38.86 0.96 -4.28
C PRO A 534 40.00 0.44 -3.40
N VAL A 535 41.23 0.59 -3.87
CA VAL A 535 42.45 0.38 -3.06
C VAL A 535 42.99 1.74 -2.66
N ARG A 536 43.28 1.90 -1.36
CA ARG A 536 43.79 3.16 -0.81
C ARG A 536 45.24 3.00 -0.36
N LEU A 537 46.06 3.98 -0.68
CA LEU A 537 47.40 4.18 -0.13
C LEU A 537 47.37 5.47 0.70
N ILE A 538 47.75 5.37 1.97
CA ILE A 538 47.84 6.51 2.89
C ILE A 538 49.32 6.77 3.17
N HIS A 539 49.70 8.04 3.09
CA HIS A 539 51.03 8.49 3.44
C HIS A 539 51.07 8.81 4.94
N SER A 540 51.82 8.02 5.71
CA SER A 540 51.98 8.24 7.15
C SER A 540 52.98 9.36 7.46
N ASP A 541 52.93 9.88 8.68
CA ASP A 541 53.88 10.91 9.16
C ASP A 541 55.34 10.43 9.17
N ASP A 542 55.58 9.12 9.25
CA ASP A 542 56.91 8.48 9.14
C ASP A 542 57.40 8.31 7.67
N ASP A 543 56.87 9.07 6.72
CA ASP A 543 57.18 9.02 5.27
C ASP A 543 57.01 7.63 4.63
N LYS A 544 56.09 6.82 5.17
CA LYS A 544 55.81 5.46 4.69
C LYS A 544 54.44 5.37 4.05
N TRP A 545 54.38 4.75 2.87
CA TRP A 545 53.13 4.44 2.21
C TRP A 545 52.54 3.13 2.72
N THR A 546 51.32 3.19 3.23
CA THR A 546 50.62 2.02 3.77
C THR A 546 49.37 1.74 2.96
N ALA A 547 49.27 0.52 2.42
CA ALA A 547 48.11 0.08 1.65
C ALA A 547 46.99 -0.43 2.56
N SER A 548 45.74 -0.13 2.21
CA SER A 548 44.54 -0.50 2.98
C SER A 548 44.36 -2.01 3.19
N TYR A 549 44.98 -2.87 2.37
CA TYR A 549 44.93 -4.34 2.54
C TYR A 549 45.95 -4.90 3.55
N ASN A 550 46.94 -4.11 4.01
CA ASN A 550 48.00 -4.59 4.93
C ASN A 550 47.64 -4.47 6.43
N PHE A 551 46.44 -4.01 6.79
CA PHE A 551 46.00 -3.93 8.19
C PHE A 551 45.47 -5.29 8.67
N GLN A 552 46.36 -6.27 8.83
CA GLN A 552 46.10 -7.51 9.58
C GLN A 552 46.41 -7.28 11.06
N PHE A 553 45.35 -7.28 11.88
CA PHE A 553 45.42 -7.54 13.32
C PHE A 553 44.27 -8.48 13.67
#